data_AF-A0A2R6GUG8-F1
#
_entry.id   AF-A0A2R6GUG8-F1
#
_cell.length_a   1.000
_cell.length_b   1.000
_cell.length_c   1.000
_cell.angle_alpha   90.00
_cell.angle_beta   90.00
_cell.angle_gamma   90.00
#
_symmetry.space_group_name_H-M   'P 1'
#
loop_
_entity.id
_entity.type
_entity.pdbx_description
1 polymer ?
#
loop_
_entity_poly.entity_id
_entity_poly.type
_entity_poly.pdbx_seq_one_letter_code
_entity_poly.pdbx_strand_id
1 'polypeptide(L)' 'MYDRILVATDGSETAGDAATHAAALAREHGADLHAAYVQTHGLSHPPGHAGHRRPARGRPPRRRGVPCE' A
#
# COMPACT_ATOMS: atom_id res chain seq x y z
N MET A 1 9.38 18.80 8.93
CA MET A 1 8.06 19.26 8.46
C MET A 1 7.82 18.62 7.10
N TYR A 2 6.58 18.31 6.75
CA TYR A 2 6.23 17.77 5.43
C TYR A 2 5.74 18.90 4.54
N ASP A 3 6.26 19.00 3.31
CA ASP A 3 5.73 19.93 2.30
C ASP A 3 4.64 19.27 1.44
N ARG A 4 4.67 17.94 1.32
CA ARG A 4 3.70 17.17 0.53
C ARG A 4 3.39 15.84 1.21
N ILE A 5 2.12 15.47 1.18
CA ILE A 5 1.59 14.21 1.71
C ILE A 5 0.87 13.49 0.58
N LEU A 6 1.17 12.20 0.38
CA LEU A 6 0.49 11.34 -0.57
C LEU A 6 -0.32 10.29 0.18
N VAL A 7 -1.61 10.20 -0.11
CA VAL A 7 -2.48 9.12 0.37
C VAL A 7 -2.87 8.23 -0.81
N ALA A 8 -2.58 6.94 -0.70
CA ALA A 8 -3.14 5.95 -1.61
C ALA A 8 -4.58 5.66 -1.20
N THR A 9 -5.50 5.69 -2.16
CA THR A 9 -6.88 5.26 -1.95
C THR A 9 -7.19 4.10 -2.89
N ASP A 10 -7.96 3.14 -2.39
CA ASP A 10 -8.58 2.06 -3.16
C ASP A 10 -10.12 2.15 -3.13
N GLY A 11 -10.66 3.22 -2.53
CA GLY A 11 -12.10 3.45 -2.36
C GLY A 11 -12.73 2.74 -1.16
N SER A 12 -11.96 1.99 -0.36
CA SER A 12 -12.48 1.35 0.86
C SER A 12 -12.73 2.36 1.99
N GLU A 13 -13.54 1.96 2.99
CA GLU A 13 -13.75 2.76 4.21
C GLU A 13 -12.44 3.01 4.96
N THR A 14 -11.58 1.99 5.04
CA THR A 14 -10.25 2.11 5.66
C THR A 14 -9.37 3.12 4.92
N ALA A 15 -9.46 3.20 3.59
CA ALA A 15 -8.78 4.26 2.84
C ALA A 15 -9.38 5.66 3.12
N GLY A 16 -10.67 5.74 3.42
CA GLY A 16 -11.33 6.96 3.89
C GLY A 16 -10.81 7.44 5.25
N ASP A 17 -10.63 6.52 6.21
CA ASP A 17 -10.02 6.82 7.51
C ASP A 17 -8.58 7.31 7.35
N ALA A 18 -7.79 6.63 6.50
CA ALA A 18 -6.43 7.04 6.18
C ALA A 18 -6.38 8.43 5.53
N ALA A 19 -7.30 8.75 4.63
CA ALA A 19 -7.41 10.07 4.01
C ALA A 19 -7.76 11.16 5.03
N THR A 20 -8.64 10.86 5.99
CA THR A 20 -8.98 11.79 7.07
C THR A 20 -7.77 12.12 7.93
N HIS A 21 -6.98 11.10 8.29
CA HIS A 21 -5.74 11.30 9.05
C HIS A 21 -4.69 12.10 8.24
N ALA A 22 -4.52 11.78 6.96
CA ALA A 22 -3.60 12.50 6.08
C ALA A 22 -3.98 13.98 5.93
N ALA A 23 -5.28 14.29 5.86
CA ALA A 23 -5.77 15.67 5.84
C ALA A 23 -5.47 16.43 7.13
N ALA A 24 -5.56 15.79 8.30
CA ALA A 24 -5.19 16.40 9.57
C ALA A 24 -3.70 16.80 9.59
N LEU A 25 -2.82 15.88 9.18
CA LEU A 25 -1.38 16.12 9.07
C LEU A 25 -1.04 17.22 8.07
N ALA A 26 -1.71 17.25 6.92
CA ALA A 26 -1.49 18.28 5.90
C ALA A 26 -1.83 19.67 6.45
N ARG A 27 -2.93 19.79 7.20
CA ARG A 27 -3.34 21.05 7.84
C ARG A 27 -2.37 21.49 8.93
N GLU A 28 -1.89 20.55 9.75
CA GLU A 28 -0.91 20.84 10.82
C GLU A 28 0.40 21.37 10.23
N HIS A 29 0.81 20.85 9.07
CA HIS A 29 2.09 21.18 8.45
C HIS A 29 1.99 22.15 7.26
N GLY A 30 0.81 22.67 6.93
CA GLY A 30 0.62 23.49 5.73
C GLY A 30 1.07 22.80 4.44
N ALA A 31 0.95 21.48 4.39
CA ALA A 31 1.42 20.64 3.28
C ALA A 31 0.35 20.47 2.20
N ASP A 32 0.79 20.24 0.95
CA ASP A 32 -0.11 19.81 -0.11
C ASP A 32 -0.50 18.34 0.07
N LEU A 33 -1.80 18.02 -0.04
CA LEU A 33 -2.30 16.64 0.02
C LEU A 33 -2.66 16.13 -1.37
N HIS A 34 -2.09 15.00 -1.75
CA HIS A 34 -2.38 14.30 -3.00
C HIS A 34 -3.03 12.95 -2.73
N ALA A 35 -4.12 12.64 -3.43
CA ALA A 35 -4.74 11.32 -3.42
C ALA A 35 -4.39 10.57 -4.70
N ALA A 36 -3.94 9.32 -4.58
CA ALA A 36 -3.62 8.45 -5.71
C ALA A 36 -4.41 7.15 -5.67
N TYR A 37 -5.05 6.81 -6.80
CA TYR A 37 -5.74 5.55 -7.01
C TYR A 37 -5.05 4.81 -8.16
N VAL A 38 -4.69 3.54 -7.95
CA VAL A 38 -3.93 2.75 -8.93
C VAL A 38 -4.83 1.67 -9.53
N GLN A 39 -5.02 1.73 -10.83
CA GLN A 39 -5.72 0.69 -11.60
C GLN A 39 -4.70 -0.22 -12.27
N THR A 40 -4.88 -1.53 -12.13
CA THR A 40 -4.14 -2.49 -12.95
C THR A 40 -4.82 -2.56 -14.31
N HIS A 41 -4.20 -1.97 -15.33
CA HIS A 41 -4.59 -2.23 -16.71
C HIS A 41 -4.00 -3.57 -17.14
N GLY A 42 -4.74 -4.31 -17.97
CA GLY A 42 -4.35 -5.64 -18.44
C GLY A 42 -2.89 -5.64 -18.86
N LEU A 43 -2.06 -6.40 -18.15
CA LEU A 43 -0.67 -6.59 -18.48
C LEU A 43 -0.65 -7.29 -19.84
N SER A 44 -0.55 -6.52 -20.92
CA SER A 44 -0.07 -7.07 -22.17
C SER A 44 1.38 -7.43 -21.91
N HIS A 45 1.61 -8.70 -21.63
CA HIS A 45 2.95 -9.22 -21.60
C HIS A 45 3.53 -9.01 -23.00
N PRO A 46 4.59 -8.21 -23.18
CA PRO A 46 5.26 -8.17 -24.48
C PRO A 46 5.69 -9.60 -24.81
N PRO A 47 5.40 -10.13 -26.01
CA PRO A 47 5.86 -11.47 -26.37
C PRO A 47 7.39 -11.49 -26.28
N GLY A 48 7.94 -12.19 -25.28
CA GLY A 48 9.40 -12.39 -25.17
C GLY A 48 10.02 -12.33 -23.77
N HIS A 49 9.31 -11.89 -22.72
CA HIS A 49 9.90 -11.88 -21.38
C HIS A 49 9.55 -13.16 -20.62
N ALA A 50 10.36 -14.21 -20.73
CA ALA A 50 10.23 -15.36 -19.83
C ALA A 50 10.35 -14.86 -18.37
N GLY A 51 9.22 -14.68 -17.70
CA GLY A 51 9.18 -14.11 -16.36
C GLY A 51 10.07 -14.92 -15.43
N HIS A 52 11.00 -14.25 -14.74
CA HIS A 52 11.79 -14.90 -13.71
C HIS A 52 10.83 -15.43 -12.65
N ARG A 53 10.52 -16.73 -12.70
CA ARG A 53 9.75 -17.41 -11.66
C ARG A 53 10.55 -17.24 -10.36
N ARG A 54 10.02 -16.42 -9.44
CA ARG A 54 10.52 -16.44 -8.08
C ARG A 54 10.34 -17.87 -7.56
N PRO A 55 11.39 -18.53 -7.05
CA PRO A 55 11.21 -19.82 -6.39
C PRO A 55 10.22 -19.63 -5.25
N ALA A 56 9.34 -20.61 -5.06
CA ALA A 56 8.36 -20.58 -3.99
C ALA A 56 9.09 -20.31 -2.67
N ARG A 57 8.78 -19.19 -2.02
CA ARG A 57 9.24 -18.97 -0.65
C ARG A 57 8.63 -20.10 0.17
N GLY A 58 9.49 -20.99 0.68
CA GLY A 58 9.05 -22.10 1.51
C GLY A 58 8.14 -21.59 2.62
N ARG A 59 7.09 -22.35 2.92
CA ARG A 59 6.14 -22.04 3.99
C ARG A 59 6.93 -21.79 5.28
N PRO A 60 6.85 -20.59 5.90
CA PRO A 60 7.51 -20.37 7.18
C PRO A 60 6.97 -21.39 8.20
N PRO A 61 7.81 -21.95 9.08
CA PRO A 61 7.35 -22.87 10.11
C PRO A 61 6.26 -22.17 10.94
N ARG A 62 5.16 -22.89 11.21
CA ARG A 62 4.11 -22.37 12.09
C ARG A 62 4.77 -22.08 13.45
N ARG A 63 4.89 -20.80 13.83
CA ARG A 63 5.27 -20.42 15.19
C ARG A 63 4.28 -21.11 16.12
N ARG A 64 4.74 -22.05 16.95
CA ARG A 64 3.96 -22.53 18.09
C ARG A 64 3.70 -21.31 18.96
N GLY A 65 2.43 -20.99 19.16
CA GLY A 65 2.03 -19.87 20.01
C GLY A 65 2.60 -20.07 21.41
N VAL A 66 3.26 -19.03 21.93
CA VAL A 66 3.52 -18.91 23.36
C VAL A 66 2.18 -18.52 23.99
N PRO A 67 1.66 -19.24 24.99
CA PRO A 67 0.46 -18.82 25.68
C PRO A 67 0.76 -17.50 26.41
N CYS A 68 -0.12 -16.52 26.24
CA CYS A 68 -0.14 -15.33 27.08
C CYS A 68 -0.65 -15.75 28.47
N GLU A 69 0.10 -15.44 29.52
CA GLU A 69 -0.46 -15.29 30.86
C GLU A 69 -1.04 -13.88 31.03
#